data_AF-A0A8S3AYR6-F1
#
_entry.id   AF-A0A8S3AYR6-F1
#
_cell.length_a   1.000
_cell.length_b   1.000
_cell.length_c   1.000
_cell.angle_alpha   90.00
_cell.angle_beta   90.00
_cell.angle_gamma   90.00
#
_symmetry.space_group_name_H-M   'P 1'
#
loop_
_entity.id
_entity.type
_entity.pdbx_description
1 polymer ?
#
loop_
_entity_poly.entity_id
_entity_poly.type
_entity_poly.pdbx_seq_one_letter_code
_entity_poly.pdbx_strand_id
1 'polypeptide(L)'
;HSSDIDYTLLLPDLFQLHLTNFYIQLSSEQDRIKVLKCIQKHMKSNHRIFIGVIDPCNPIIESAETVRDRVLEAAKFIPIKQLGTTDDCGFSPFADDTSTSREVCYEKIKARIQGTKMAEQILNTHH
;
A
#
# COMPACT_ATOMS: atom_id res chain seq x y z
N HIS A 1 -15.64 0.24 -2.21
CA HIS A 1 -14.80 -0.96 -2.32
C HIS A 1 -14.61 -1.23 -3.81
N SER A 2 -13.36 -1.34 -4.27
CA SER A 2 -12.94 -1.32 -5.69
C SER A 2 -12.50 -2.70 -6.18
N SER A 3 -12.85 -3.78 -5.48
CA SER A 3 -12.47 -5.16 -5.83
C SER A 3 -12.89 -5.58 -7.24
N ASP A 4 -13.87 -4.90 -7.85
CA ASP A 4 -14.39 -5.21 -9.19
C ASP A 4 -13.90 -4.25 -10.28
N ILE A 5 -13.05 -3.28 -9.96
CA ILE A 5 -12.58 -2.26 -10.91
C ILE A 5 -11.10 -2.46 -11.19
N ASP A 6 -10.76 -2.73 -12.46
CA ASP A 6 -9.36 -2.73 -12.90
C ASP A 6 -8.75 -1.35 -12.71
N TYR A 7 -7.87 -1.20 -11.71
CA TYR A 7 -7.19 0.06 -11.41
C TYR A 7 -6.50 0.66 -12.64
N THR A 8 -6.10 -0.15 -13.61
CA THR A 8 -5.47 0.38 -14.82
C THR A 8 -6.40 1.19 -15.71
N LEU A 9 -7.72 1.02 -15.57
CA LEU A 9 -8.73 1.83 -16.23
C LEU A 9 -9.04 3.12 -15.45
N LEU A 10 -8.89 3.11 -14.12
CA LEU A 10 -9.28 4.22 -13.25
C LEU A 10 -8.12 5.21 -12.96
N LEU A 11 -6.92 4.69 -12.72
CA LEU A 11 -5.76 5.49 -12.30
C LEU A 11 -5.40 6.62 -13.28
N PRO A 12 -5.50 6.45 -14.62
CA PRO A 12 -5.21 7.54 -15.55
C PRO A 12 -6.07 8.78 -15.30
N ASP A 13 -7.37 8.59 -15.09
CA ASP A 13 -8.32 9.67 -14.82
C ASP A 13 -8.19 10.21 -13.41
N LEU A 14 -7.97 9.33 -12.42
CA LEU A 14 -7.77 9.71 -11.03
C LEU A 14 -6.56 10.65 -10.86
N PHE A 15 -5.46 10.40 -11.58
CA PHE A 15 -4.28 11.26 -11.58
C PHE A 15 -4.43 12.56 -12.39
N GLN A 16 -5.56 12.77 -13.09
CA GLN A 16 -5.89 14.09 -13.63
C GLN A 16 -6.48 15.04 -12.60
N LEU A 17 -6.99 14.54 -11.48
CA LEU A 17 -7.52 15.38 -10.41
C LEU A 17 -6.40 16.24 -9.79
N HIS A 18 -6.76 17.44 -9.34
CA HIS A 18 -5.86 18.35 -8.63
C HIS A 18 -5.66 17.93 -7.16
N LEU A 19 -5.21 16.69 -6.96
CA LEU A 19 -4.92 16.11 -5.65
C LEU A 19 -3.42 15.88 -5.48
N THR A 20 -2.97 15.92 -4.24
CA THR A 20 -1.55 15.68 -3.89
C THR A 20 -1.32 14.27 -3.38
N ASN A 21 -2.23 13.73 -2.56
CA ASN A 21 -2.05 12.44 -1.91
C ASN A 21 -3.03 11.42 -2.47
N PHE A 22 -2.53 10.24 -2.83
CA PHE A 22 -3.33 9.12 -3.31
C PHE A 22 -3.06 7.91 -2.43
N TYR A 23 -4.11 7.29 -1.92
CA TYR A 23 -4.05 6.07 -1.12
C TYR A 23 -4.61 4.94 -1.98
N ILE A 24 -3.78 3.94 -2.27
CA ILE A 24 -4.08 2.90 -3.24
C ILE A 24 -3.94 1.54 -2.55
N GLN A 25 -5.03 0.77 -2.54
CA GLN A 25 -5.02 -0.63 -2.15
C GLN A 25 -4.09 -1.41 -3.09
N LEU A 26 -3.17 -2.17 -2.52
CA LEU A 26 -2.17 -2.92 -3.27
C LEU A 26 -1.86 -4.28 -2.64
N SER A 27 -1.97 -4.45 -1.32
CA SER A 27 -1.49 -5.66 -0.65
C SER A 27 -2.33 -6.90 -0.97
N SER A 28 -3.65 -6.70 -1.14
CA SER A 28 -4.63 -7.71 -1.53
C SER A 28 -4.84 -7.82 -3.05
N GLU A 29 -4.13 -7.03 -3.86
CA GLU A 29 -4.26 -7.06 -5.33
C GLU A 29 -3.62 -8.31 -5.93
N GLN A 30 -4.31 -8.94 -6.89
CA GLN A 30 -3.81 -10.15 -7.56
C GLN A 30 -2.55 -9.86 -8.40
N ASP A 31 -2.52 -8.74 -9.12
CA ASP A 31 -1.38 -8.31 -9.95
C ASP A 31 -0.87 -6.93 -9.53
N ARG A 32 -0.09 -6.93 -8.44
CA ARG A 32 0.56 -5.73 -7.88
C ARG A 32 1.46 -5.04 -8.90
N ILE A 33 2.17 -5.80 -9.73
CA ILE A 33 3.12 -5.24 -10.70
C ILE A 33 2.39 -4.47 -11.79
N LYS A 34 1.23 -4.96 -12.26
CA LYS A 34 0.38 -4.23 -13.21
C LYS A 34 -0.06 -2.88 -12.64
N VAL A 35 -0.51 -2.86 -11.38
CA VAL A 35 -0.92 -1.61 -10.69
C VAL A 35 0.27 -0.66 -10.54
N LEU A 36 1.43 -1.14 -10.07
CA LEU A 36 2.64 -0.33 -9.90
C LEU A 36 3.15 0.28 -11.21
N LYS A 37 3.11 -0.48 -12.32
CA LYS A 37 3.43 0.03 -13.66
C LYS A 37 2.47 1.12 -14.10
N CYS A 38 1.17 0.97 -13.80
CA CYS A 38 0.18 1.99 -14.09
C CYS A 38 0.44 3.28 -13.29
N ILE A 39 0.75 3.15 -11.99
CA ILE A 39 1.14 4.28 -11.14
C ILE A 39 2.34 5.00 -11.74
N GLN A 40 3.43 4.27 -12.04
CA GLN A 40 4.64 4.84 -12.61
C GLN A 40 4.37 5.61 -13.92
N LYS A 41 3.48 5.09 -14.77
CA LYS A 41 3.16 5.70 -16.07
C LYS A 41 2.37 7.00 -15.94
N HIS A 42 1.53 7.15 -14.91
CA HIS A 42 0.54 8.23 -14.84
C HIS A 42 0.73 9.21 -13.68
N MET A 43 1.54 8.87 -12.68
CA MET A 43 1.82 9.77 -11.56
C MET A 43 2.53 11.05 -12.01
N LYS A 44 2.20 12.18 -11.36
CA LYS A 44 2.84 13.49 -11.60
C LYS A 44 3.86 13.78 -10.50
N SER A 45 4.75 14.75 -10.74
CA SER A 45 5.85 15.10 -9.82
C SER A 45 5.37 15.63 -8.46
N ASN A 46 4.16 16.20 -8.40
CA ASN A 46 3.55 16.69 -7.15
C ASN A 46 2.74 15.62 -6.41
N HIS A 47 2.60 14.41 -6.95
CA HIS A 47 1.83 13.35 -6.30
C HIS A 47 2.63 12.66 -5.20
N ARG A 48 1.96 12.25 -4.15
CA ARG A 48 2.44 11.36 -3.10
C ARG A 48 1.55 10.13 -3.10
N ILE A 49 2.16 8.96 -3.28
CA ILE A 49 1.47 7.69 -3.43
C ILE A 49 1.69 6.88 -2.16
N PHE A 50 0.61 6.66 -1.42
CA PHE A 50 0.57 5.76 -0.28
C PHE A 50 0.02 4.42 -0.75
N ILE A 51 0.85 3.38 -0.70
CA ILE A 51 0.44 2.02 -1.08
C ILE A 51 0.03 1.22 0.15
N GLY A 52 -1.04 0.46 0.03
CA GLY A 52 -1.42 -0.51 1.04
C GLY A 52 -0.41 -1.66 1.09
N VAL A 53 0.15 -1.93 2.27
CA VAL A 53 1.11 -3.03 2.51
C VAL A 53 0.62 -4.03 3.54
N ILE A 54 -0.57 -3.78 4.09
CA ILE A 54 -1.31 -4.63 5.02
C ILE A 54 -2.70 -4.84 4.42
N ASP A 55 -3.18 -6.08 4.47
CA ASP A 55 -4.54 -6.47 4.15
C ASP A 55 -5.34 -6.56 5.47
N PRO A 56 -6.21 -5.59 5.78
CA PRO A 56 -7.01 -5.60 6.99
C PRO A 56 -8.05 -6.71 7.02
N CYS A 57 -8.47 -7.21 5.84
CA CYS A 57 -9.53 -8.22 5.71
C CYS A 57 -8.99 -9.64 5.86
N ASN A 58 -7.67 -9.84 5.71
CA ASN A 58 -7.03 -11.12 5.91
C ASN A 58 -6.71 -11.33 7.41
N PRO A 59 -7.22 -12.39 8.06
CA PRO A 59 -6.95 -12.64 9.48
C PRO A 59 -5.48 -12.99 9.76
N ILE A 60 -4.71 -13.36 8.75
CA ILE A 60 -3.28 -13.66 8.88
C ILE A 60 -2.52 -12.35 9.06
N ILE A 61 -1.75 -12.24 10.15
CA ILE A 61 -0.86 -11.10 10.39
C ILE A 61 0.35 -11.21 9.47
N GLU A 62 0.60 -10.17 8.68
CA GLU A 62 1.80 -10.06 7.85
C GLU A 62 3.05 -9.98 8.70
N SER A 63 4.14 -10.60 8.23
CA SER A 63 5.45 -10.39 8.85
C SER A 63 6.04 -9.04 8.46
N ALA A 64 6.96 -8.51 9.28
CA ALA A 64 7.69 -7.29 8.96
C ALA A 64 8.51 -7.42 7.65
N GLU A 65 9.05 -8.61 7.37
CA GLU A 65 9.78 -8.92 6.13
C GLU A 65 8.86 -8.89 4.92
N THR A 66 7.63 -9.41 5.05
CA THR A 66 6.63 -9.35 3.99
C THR A 66 6.30 -7.90 3.63
N VAL A 67 6.08 -7.08 4.66
CA VAL A 67 5.85 -5.63 4.50
C VAL A 67 7.07 -4.98 3.83
N ARG A 68 8.28 -5.22 4.34
CA ARG A 68 9.53 -4.69 3.78
C ARG A 68 9.64 -5.00 2.28
N ASP A 69 9.43 -6.25 1.89
CA ASP A 69 9.56 -6.69 0.50
C ASP A 69 8.53 -6.03 -0.42
N ARG A 70 7.30 -5.81 0.08
CA ARG A 70 6.27 -5.03 -0.63
C ARG A 70 6.70 -3.57 -0.83
N VAL A 71 7.30 -2.94 0.18
CA VAL A 71 7.82 -1.57 0.06
C VAL A 71 8.95 -1.49 -0.95
N LEU A 72 9.90 -2.43 -0.89
CA LEU A 72 11.03 -2.51 -1.83
C LEU A 72 10.58 -2.82 -3.26
N GLU A 73 9.51 -3.61 -3.44
CA GLU A 73 8.89 -3.83 -4.75
C GLU A 73 8.36 -2.52 -5.33
N ALA A 74 7.59 -1.76 -4.56
CA ALA A 74 7.02 -0.51 -5.02
C ALA A 74 8.05 0.60 -5.26
N ALA A 75 9.12 0.63 -4.47
CA ALA A 75 10.25 1.54 -4.66
C ALA A 75 10.95 1.41 -6.02
N LYS A 76 10.79 0.27 -6.71
CA LYS A 76 11.28 0.09 -8.09
C LYS A 76 10.47 0.89 -9.12
N PHE A 77 9.25 1.30 -8.77
CA PHE A 77 8.31 1.95 -9.68
C PHE A 77 8.01 3.39 -9.28
N ILE A 78 7.98 3.68 -7.98
CA ILE A 78 7.61 4.97 -7.41
C ILE A 78 8.86 5.61 -6.77
N PRO A 79 9.23 6.85 -7.14
CA PRO A 79 10.35 7.54 -6.50
C PRO A 79 10.19 7.61 -4.97
N ILE A 80 11.26 7.34 -4.22
CA ILE A 80 11.22 7.28 -2.75
C ILE A 80 10.62 8.53 -2.11
N LYS A 81 10.93 9.72 -2.64
CA LYS A 81 10.38 11.00 -2.16
C LYS A 81 8.86 11.12 -2.31
N GLN A 82 8.25 10.30 -3.15
CA GLN A 82 6.83 10.26 -3.45
C GLN A 82 6.13 9.01 -2.90
N LEU A 83 6.86 8.07 -2.29
CA LEU A 83 6.33 6.80 -1.79
C LEU A 83 6.03 6.87 -0.28
N GLY A 84 4.84 6.42 0.11
CA GLY A 84 4.46 6.17 1.50
C GLY A 84 3.78 4.81 1.66
N THR A 85 3.67 4.33 2.90
CA THR A 85 3.00 3.07 3.22
C THR A 85 1.72 3.33 4.02
N THR A 86 0.70 2.51 3.77
CA THR A 86 -0.59 2.51 4.47
C THR A 86 -1.15 1.09 4.55
N ASP A 87 -2.33 0.92 5.13
CA ASP A 87 -3.14 -0.30 4.99
C ASP A 87 -4.01 -0.20 3.74
N ASP A 88 -4.45 -1.32 3.17
CA ASP A 88 -5.35 -1.32 2.00
C ASP A 88 -6.70 -0.62 2.28
N CYS A 89 -7.18 -0.71 3.53
CA CYS A 89 -8.40 -0.07 4.01
C CYS A 89 -8.30 0.23 5.52
N GLY A 90 -9.33 0.83 6.11
CA GLY A 90 -9.40 1.03 7.56
C GLY A 90 -9.76 -0.24 8.34
N PHE A 91 -9.25 -0.38 9.56
CA PHE A 91 -9.55 -1.48 10.50
C PHE A 91 -10.90 -1.34 11.23
N SER A 92 -11.96 -0.82 10.58
CA SER A 92 -13.26 -0.67 11.24
C SER A 92 -14.10 -1.95 11.18
N PRO A 93 -14.88 -2.27 12.22
CA PRO A 93 -15.85 -3.35 12.14
C PRO A 93 -17.00 -2.82 11.28
N PHE A 94 -17.18 -3.34 10.06
CA PHE A 94 -18.42 -3.09 9.33
C PHE A 94 -19.54 -3.88 9.99
N ALA A 95 -20.04 -3.40 11.14
CA ALA A 95 -21.21 -3.83 11.92
C ALA A 95 -21.35 -5.32 12.33
N ASP A 96 -20.75 -6.27 11.62
CA ASP A 96 -20.87 -7.72 11.79
C ASP A 96 -19.52 -8.44 11.65
N ASP A 97 -18.41 -7.69 11.54
CA ASP A 97 -17.10 -8.30 11.33
C ASP A 97 -16.49 -8.83 12.64
N THR A 98 -16.77 -10.10 12.93
CA THR A 98 -16.13 -10.87 14.00
C THR A 98 -14.75 -11.43 13.60
N SER A 99 -14.23 -11.10 12.40
CA SER A 99 -13.06 -11.80 11.84
C SER A 99 -11.71 -11.28 12.33
N THR A 100 -11.61 -10.00 12.73
CA THR A 100 -10.33 -9.38 13.09
C THR A 100 -10.39 -8.74 14.47
N SER A 101 -9.74 -9.38 15.45
CA SER A 101 -9.69 -8.84 16.81
C SER A 101 -8.82 -7.58 16.88
N ARG A 102 -9.05 -6.75 17.91
CA ARG A 102 -8.26 -5.54 18.13
C ARG A 102 -6.76 -5.84 18.26
N GLU A 103 -6.42 -6.98 18.85
CA GLU A 103 -5.05 -7.49 18.97
C GLU A 103 -4.44 -7.78 17.60
N VAL A 104 -5.19 -8.41 16.69
CA VAL A 104 -4.73 -8.66 15.30
C VAL A 104 -4.48 -7.33 14.58
N CYS A 105 -5.37 -6.35 14.71
CA CYS A 105 -5.17 -5.01 14.15
C CYS A 105 -3.87 -4.36 14.67
N TYR A 106 -3.60 -4.43 15.97
CA TYR A 106 -2.38 -3.86 16.55
C TYR A 106 -1.12 -4.56 16.06
N GLU A 107 -1.11 -5.89 15.97
CA GLU A 107 0.06 -6.61 15.48
C GLU A 107 0.30 -6.34 13.98
N LYS A 108 -0.75 -6.20 13.16
CA LYS A 108 -0.63 -5.76 11.76
C LYS A 108 -0.04 -4.35 11.64
N ILE A 109 -0.49 -3.39 12.47
CA ILE A 109 0.07 -2.04 12.52
C ILE A 109 1.56 -2.08 12.91
N LYS A 110 1.91 -2.90 13.90
CA LYS A 110 3.30 -3.08 14.34
C LYS A 110 4.17 -3.70 13.24
N ALA A 111 3.67 -4.70 12.54
CA ALA A 111 4.33 -5.28 11.37
C ALA A 111 4.56 -4.22 10.28
N ARG A 112 3.57 -3.37 10.01
CA ARG A 112 3.71 -2.25 9.04
C ARG A 112 4.84 -1.31 9.42
N ILE A 113 4.87 -0.86 10.67
CA ILE A 113 5.89 0.07 11.17
C ILE A 113 7.28 -0.56 11.07
N GLN A 114 7.43 -1.79 11.55
CA GLN A 114 8.71 -2.51 11.55
C GLN A 114 9.20 -2.77 10.13
N GLY A 115 8.34 -3.29 9.26
CA GLY A 115 8.69 -3.58 7.86
C GLY A 115 9.02 -2.34 7.04
N THR A 116 8.27 -1.24 7.24
CA THR A 116 8.58 0.05 6.60
C THR A 116 9.95 0.55 7.03
N LYS A 117 10.28 0.45 8.32
CA LYS A 117 11.60 0.84 8.84
C LYS A 117 12.72 -0.04 8.27
N MET A 118 12.51 -1.34 8.12
CA MET A 118 13.48 -2.23 7.47
C MET A 118 13.72 -1.83 6.01
N ALA A 119 12.66 -1.49 5.27
CA ALA A 119 12.79 -1.04 3.89
C ALA A 119 13.52 0.30 3.79
N GLU A 120 13.18 1.26 4.67
CA GLU A 120 13.87 2.54 4.78
C GLU A 120 15.38 2.36 4.99
N GLN A 121 15.78 1.49 5.92
CA GLN A 121 17.19 1.20 6.18
C GLN A 121 17.90 0.74 4.91
N ILE A 122 17.34 -0.24 4.19
CA ILE A 122 17.92 -0.76 2.95
C ILE A 122 18.03 0.34 1.89
N LEU A 123 16.96 1.09 1.66
CA LEU A 123 16.91 2.15 0.64
C LEU A 123 17.90 3.29 0.94
N ASN A 124 18.11 3.62 2.20
CA ASN A 124 19.08 4.63 2.61
C ASN A 124 20.54 4.15 2.52
N THR A 125 20.79 2.84 2.51
CA THR A 125 22.16 2.30 2.39
C THR A 125 22.68 2.29 0.94
N HIS A 126 21.80 2.49 -0.04
CA HIS A 126 22.10 2.48 -1.47
C HIS A 126 22.15 3.89 -2.11
N HIS A 127 22.22 4.93 -1.28
CA HIS A 127 22.47 6.33 -1.67
C HIS A 127 23.89 6.75 -1.28
#